data_AF-A0A503WXT3-F1
#
_entry.id   AF-A0A503WXT3-F1
#
_cell.length_a   1.000
_cell.length_b   1.000
_cell.length_c   1.000
_cell.angle_alpha   90.00
_cell.angle_beta   90.00
_cell.angle_gamma   90.00
#
_symmetry.space_group_name_H-M   'P 1'
#
loop_
_entity.id
_entity.type
_entity.pdbx_description
1 polymer ?
#
loop_
_entity_poly.entity_id
_entity_poly.type
_entity_poly.pdbx_seq_one_letter_code
_entity_poly.pdbx_strand_id
1 'polypeptide(L)'
;MGASALLNLLLESWVTPDKIRTVTLLFAGGGALAFPVGLFAARLVSLGRSREVAFAAAFVGLAAATIGLTAGLYALQYRSYYAEWHAPTFTLTWGLQFIFTMAVALYQFAVLGVRLYFPLGFVALFTASLWFARWRR
;
A
#
# COMPACT_ATOMS: atom_id res chain seq x y z
N MET A 1 -2.41 -6.75 -6.35
CA MET A 1 -2.17 -5.30 -6.27
C MET A 1 -1.50 -4.76 -7.52
N GLY A 2 -0.27 -5.19 -7.86
CA GLY A 2 0.42 -4.76 -9.09
C GLY A 2 -0.40 -4.91 -10.38
N ALA A 3 -1.09 -6.05 -10.58
CA ALA A 3 -1.94 -6.24 -11.76
C ALA A 3 -3.11 -5.23 -11.88
N SER A 4 -3.67 -4.79 -10.73
CA SER A 4 -4.72 -3.76 -10.71
C SER A 4 -4.17 -2.41 -11.16
N ALA A 5 -3.00 -2.03 -10.64
CA ALA A 5 -2.33 -0.79 -11.03
C ALA A 5 -1.92 -0.81 -12.50
N LEU A 6 -1.35 -1.93 -12.98
CA LEU A 6 -0.98 -2.10 -14.39
C LEU A 6 -2.18 -1.91 -15.32
N LEU A 7 -3.31 -2.56 -15.03
CA LEU A 7 -4.50 -2.42 -15.86
C LEU A 7 -4.99 -0.97 -15.91
N ASN A 8 -5.08 -0.28 -14.77
CA ASN A 8 -5.51 1.12 -14.74
C ASN A 8 -4.57 2.01 -15.55
N LEU A 9 -3.26 1.85 -15.38
CA LEU A 9 -2.27 2.69 -16.04
C LEU A 9 -2.18 2.44 -17.56
N LEU A 10 -2.45 1.21 -18.02
CA LEU A 10 -2.53 0.90 -19.45
C LEU A 10 -3.77 1.51 -20.12
N LEU A 11 -4.80 1.82 -19.36
CA LEU A 11 -6.00 2.51 -19.85
C LEU A 11 -5.81 4.04 -19.88
N GLU A 12 -4.75 4.57 -19.27
CA GLU A 12 -4.43 6.00 -19.27
C GLU A 12 -3.50 6.37 -20.44
N SER A 13 -3.91 7.34 -21.25
CA SER A 13 -3.23 7.68 -22.52
C SER A 13 -1.99 8.57 -22.40
N TRP A 14 -1.63 9.03 -21.19
CA TRP A 14 -0.62 10.07 -20.96
C TRP A 14 0.63 9.58 -20.23
N VAL A 15 0.74 8.26 -19.96
CA VAL A 15 1.79 7.68 -19.11
C VAL A 15 2.82 6.91 -19.96
N THR A 16 4.12 7.12 -19.70
CA THR A 16 5.20 6.42 -20.42
C THR A 16 5.42 4.99 -19.90
N PRO A 17 5.89 4.04 -20.74
CA PRO A 17 6.11 2.65 -20.32
C PRO A 17 6.97 2.49 -19.07
N ASP A 18 8.02 3.29 -18.92
CA ASP A 18 8.89 3.25 -17.74
C ASP A 18 8.15 3.64 -16.46
N LYS A 19 7.30 4.68 -16.51
CA LYS A 19 6.49 5.10 -15.35
C LYS A 19 5.45 4.05 -15.00
N ILE A 20 4.82 3.42 -15.99
CA ILE A 20 3.89 2.30 -15.78
C ILE A 20 4.60 1.16 -15.04
N ARG A 21 5.81 0.79 -15.49
CA ARG A 21 6.61 -0.26 -14.84
C ARG A 21 6.96 0.11 -13.40
N THR A 22 7.45 1.33 -13.15
CA THR A 22 7.81 1.79 -11.80
C THR A 22 6.61 1.72 -10.84
N VAL A 23 5.46 2.29 -11.23
CA VAL A 23 4.27 2.30 -10.36
C VAL A 23 3.72 0.88 -10.18
N THR A 24 3.72 0.05 -11.23
CA THR A 24 3.27 -1.34 -11.13
C THR A 24 4.13 -2.14 -10.15
N LEU A 25 5.46 -1.99 -10.21
CA LEU A 25 6.38 -2.66 -9.29
C LEU A 25 6.23 -2.14 -7.85
N LEU A 26 5.99 -0.85 -7.67
CA LEU A 26 5.69 -0.26 -6.37
C LEU A 26 4.46 -0.91 -5.72
N PHE A 27 3.35 -1.03 -6.47
CA PHE A 27 2.12 -1.67 -6.00
C PHE A 27 2.28 -3.18 -5.82
N ALA A 28 3.09 -3.84 -6.64
CA ALA A 28 3.41 -5.26 -6.49
C ALA A 28 4.23 -5.50 -5.20
N GLY A 29 5.29 -4.72 -4.98
CA GLY A 29 6.13 -4.79 -3.79
C GLY A 29 5.38 -4.45 -2.51
N GLY A 30 4.59 -3.38 -2.52
CA GLY A 30 3.74 -3.00 -1.39
C GLY A 30 2.73 -4.10 -1.03
N GLY A 31 2.07 -4.69 -2.02
CA GLY A 31 1.18 -5.83 -1.81
C GLY A 31 1.90 -7.09 -1.31
N ALA A 32 3.10 -7.39 -1.83
CA ALA A 32 3.89 -8.55 -1.42
C ALA A 32 4.34 -8.45 0.04
N LEU A 33 4.75 -7.26 0.51
CA LEU A 33 5.09 -7.02 1.91
C LEU A 33 3.85 -6.98 2.81
N ALA A 34 2.76 -6.40 2.32
CA ALA A 34 1.51 -6.28 3.08
C ALA A 34 0.82 -7.60 3.34
N PHE A 35 0.96 -8.57 2.44
CA PHE A 35 0.30 -9.86 2.59
C PHE A 35 0.68 -10.60 3.89
N PRO A 36 1.96 -10.90 4.18
CA PRO A 36 2.32 -11.55 5.44
C PRO A 36 2.00 -10.68 6.67
N VAL A 37 2.21 -9.36 6.60
CA VAL A 37 1.94 -8.43 7.72
C VAL A 37 0.44 -8.38 8.06
N GLY A 38 -0.40 -8.22 7.04
CA GLY A 38 -1.85 -8.17 7.19
C GLY A 38 -2.43 -9.50 7.65
N LEU A 39 -1.93 -10.64 7.14
CA LEU A 39 -2.32 -11.96 7.62
C LEU A 39 -1.91 -12.20 9.07
N PHE A 40 -0.71 -11.78 9.47
CA PHE A 40 -0.25 -11.89 10.84
C PHE A 40 -1.14 -11.08 11.80
N ALA A 41 -1.41 -9.81 11.47
CA ALA A 41 -2.32 -8.96 12.22
C ALA A 41 -3.73 -9.57 12.31
N ALA A 42 -4.27 -10.04 11.19
CA ALA A 42 -5.58 -10.69 11.15
C ALA A 42 -5.64 -11.96 12.01
N ARG A 43 -4.56 -12.76 12.02
CA ARG A 43 -4.46 -13.93 12.89
C ARG A 43 -4.50 -13.54 14.35
N LEU A 44 -3.73 -12.55 14.80
CA LEU A 44 -3.73 -12.11 16.18
C LEU A 44 -5.12 -11.62 16.63
N VAL A 45 -5.77 -10.80 15.80
CA VAL A 45 -7.07 -10.19 16.12
C VAL A 45 -8.21 -11.22 16.14
N SER A 46 -8.11 -12.31 15.38
CA SER A 46 -9.18 -13.31 15.23
C SER A 46 -8.95 -14.61 16.00
N LEU A 47 -7.99 -14.67 16.94
CA LEU A 47 -7.74 -15.90 17.72
C LEU A 47 -8.97 -16.28 18.54
N GLY A 48 -9.49 -17.50 18.34
CA GLY A 48 -10.65 -18.03 19.09
C GLY A 48 -11.97 -17.31 18.81
N ARG A 49 -12.06 -16.54 17.71
CA ARG A 49 -13.25 -15.77 17.34
C ARG A 49 -13.97 -16.39 16.14
N SER A 50 -15.22 -15.97 15.93
CA SER A 50 -16.06 -16.45 14.83
C SER A 50 -15.48 -16.12 13.44
N ARG A 51 -16.02 -16.79 12.42
CA ARG A 51 -15.58 -16.62 11.02
C ARG A 51 -15.83 -15.20 10.50
N GLU A 52 -16.90 -14.54 10.94
CA GLU A 52 -17.23 -13.17 10.60
C GLU A 52 -16.14 -12.21 11.12
N VAL A 53 -15.68 -12.42 12.36
CA VAL A 53 -14.58 -11.65 12.94
C VAL A 53 -13.27 -11.96 12.23
N ALA A 54 -13.01 -13.21 11.86
CA ALA A 54 -11.84 -13.59 11.07
C ALA A 54 -11.83 -12.91 9.68
N PHE A 55 -12.98 -12.85 9.02
CA PHE A 55 -13.13 -12.12 7.76
C PHE A 55 -12.84 -10.63 7.94
N ALA A 56 -13.48 -9.99 8.91
CA ALA A 56 -13.30 -8.56 9.17
C ALA A 56 -11.84 -8.24 9.54
N ALA A 57 -11.22 -9.06 10.39
CA ALA A 57 -9.81 -8.92 10.76
C ALA A 57 -8.88 -9.05 9.55
N ALA A 58 -9.14 -10.01 8.65
CA ALA A 58 -8.39 -10.17 7.42
C ALA A 58 -8.61 -8.99 6.46
N PHE A 59 -9.85 -8.55 6.28
CA PHE A 59 -10.18 -7.46 5.38
C PHE A 59 -9.52 -6.15 5.81
N VAL A 60 -9.70 -5.76 7.07
CA VAL A 60 -9.10 -4.54 7.62
C VAL A 60 -7.59 -4.67 7.70
N GLY A 61 -7.06 -5.80 8.18
CA GLY A 61 -5.62 -6.03 8.31
C GLY A 61 -4.89 -5.99 6.97
N LEU A 62 -5.40 -6.69 5.96
CA LEU A 62 -4.82 -6.67 4.62
C LEU A 62 -4.98 -5.31 3.94
N ALA A 63 -6.12 -4.64 4.09
CA ALA A 63 -6.32 -3.30 3.53
C ALA A 63 -5.36 -2.28 4.15
N ALA A 64 -5.29 -2.21 5.48
CA ALA A 64 -4.42 -1.29 6.20
C ALA A 64 -2.95 -1.55 5.91
N ALA A 65 -2.51 -2.82 5.92
CA ALA A 65 -1.14 -3.18 5.57
C ALA A 65 -0.81 -2.81 4.11
N THR A 66 -1.72 -3.08 3.17
CA THR A 66 -1.52 -2.79 1.74
C THR A 66 -1.38 -1.30 1.50
N ILE A 67 -2.31 -0.50 2.01
CA ILE A 67 -2.29 0.95 1.86
C ILE A 67 -1.06 1.52 2.57
N GLY A 68 -0.84 1.15 3.84
CA GLY A 68 0.26 1.68 4.64
C GLY A 68 1.64 1.37 4.08
N LEU A 69 1.92 0.12 3.71
CA LEU A 69 3.24 -0.24 3.17
C LEU A 69 3.46 0.29 1.76
N THR A 70 2.45 0.28 0.88
CA THR A 70 2.60 0.86 -0.46
C THR A 70 2.79 2.38 -0.38
N ALA A 71 2.03 3.07 0.47
CA ALA A 71 2.20 4.50 0.72
C ALA A 71 3.56 4.82 1.35
N GLY A 72 4.05 3.97 2.26
CA GLY A 72 5.38 4.09 2.85
C GLY A 72 6.49 3.95 1.81
N LEU A 73 6.42 2.94 0.93
CA LEU A 73 7.37 2.79 -0.18
C LEU A 73 7.31 3.99 -1.13
N TYR A 74 6.11 4.46 -1.47
CA TYR A 74 5.92 5.68 -2.27
C TYR A 74 6.59 6.88 -1.60
N ALA A 75 6.35 7.08 -0.30
CA ALA A 75 6.89 8.21 0.43
C ALA A 75 8.42 8.18 0.52
N LEU A 76 9.02 6.99 0.68
CA LEU A 76 10.48 6.82 0.63
C LEU A 76 11.03 7.15 -0.76
N GLN A 77 10.40 6.68 -1.83
CA GLN A 77 10.79 7.02 -3.20
C GLN A 77 10.67 8.54 -3.44
N TYR A 78 9.55 9.14 -3.04
CA TYR A 78 9.28 10.57 -3.16
C TYR A 78 10.34 11.38 -2.40
N ARG A 79 10.62 11.02 -1.14
CA ARG A 79 11.65 11.67 -0.34
C ARG A 79 13.06 11.49 -0.91
N SER A 80 13.35 10.33 -1.50
CA SER A 80 14.64 10.09 -2.17
C SER A 80 14.80 10.97 -3.41
N TYR A 81 13.74 11.14 -4.21
CA TYR A 81 13.76 12.05 -5.35
C TYR A 81 14.06 13.47 -4.89
N TYR A 82 13.34 13.96 -3.88
CA TYR A 82 13.54 15.34 -3.40
C TYR A 82 14.80 15.55 -2.54
N ALA A 83 15.63 14.53 -2.31
CA ALA A 83 16.70 14.60 -1.31
C ALA A 83 17.74 15.70 -1.56
N GLU A 84 18.02 16.01 -2.82
CA GLU A 84 19.04 16.99 -3.23
C GLU A 84 18.67 18.44 -2.87
N TRP A 85 17.36 18.72 -2.70
CA TRP A 85 16.86 20.05 -2.32
C TRP A 85 16.69 20.23 -0.80
N HIS A 86 17.13 19.26 -0.02
CA HIS A 86 17.02 19.29 1.44
C HIS A 86 18.32 19.70 2.11
N ALA A 87 18.21 20.23 3.33
CA ALA A 87 19.35 20.55 4.17
C ALA A 87 20.20 19.30 4.49
N PRO A 88 21.46 19.46 4.96
CA PRO A 88 22.27 18.32 5.40
C PRO A 88 21.55 17.47 6.46
N THR A 89 21.76 16.15 6.39
CA THR A 89 21.18 15.18 7.32
C THR A 89 21.53 15.51 8.77
N PHE A 90 20.62 15.19 9.70
CA PHE A 90 20.78 15.44 11.13
C PHE A 90 20.79 16.91 11.57
N THR A 91 20.32 17.83 10.71
CA THR A 91 19.95 19.19 11.11
C THR A 91 18.47 19.26 11.48
N LEU A 92 18.09 20.23 12.34
CA LEU A 92 16.68 20.48 12.68
C LEU A 92 15.85 20.75 11.42
N THR A 93 16.38 21.55 10.49
CA THR A 93 15.75 21.87 9.20
C THR A 93 15.51 20.63 8.38
N TRP A 94 16.49 19.73 8.26
CA TRP A 94 16.33 18.46 7.56
C TRP A 94 15.26 17.58 8.21
N GLY A 95 15.20 17.54 9.56
CA GLY A 95 14.19 16.79 10.29
C GLY A 95 12.77 17.26 9.98
N LEU A 96 12.55 18.59 10.02
CA LEU A 96 11.26 19.19 9.64
C LEU A 96 10.92 18.88 8.17
N GLN A 97 11.87 19.09 7.27
CA GLN A 97 11.69 18.81 5.85
C GLN A 97 11.36 17.34 5.57
N PHE A 98 12.00 16.40 6.26
CA PHE A 98 11.71 14.98 6.15
C PHE A 98 10.27 14.68 6.56
N ILE A 99 9.83 15.17 7.73
CA ILE A 99 8.48 14.95 8.25
C ILE A 99 7.43 15.49 7.27
N PHE A 100 7.57 16.74 6.83
CA PHE A 100 6.59 17.35 5.92
C PHE A 100 6.58 16.71 4.53
N THR A 101 7.75 16.32 3.99
CA THR A 101 7.83 15.62 2.70
C THR A 101 7.17 14.26 2.76
N MET A 102 7.41 13.49 3.84
CA MET A 102 6.76 12.20 4.04
C MET A 102 5.24 12.38 4.20
N ALA A 103 4.79 13.36 4.98
CA ALA A 103 3.37 13.64 5.18
C ALA A 103 2.65 14.02 3.86
N VAL A 104 3.25 14.89 3.04
CA VAL A 104 2.73 15.26 1.72
C VAL A 104 2.66 14.05 0.81
N ALA A 105 3.69 13.21 0.80
CA ALA A 105 3.70 12.02 -0.04
C ALA A 105 2.61 11.01 0.38
N LEU A 106 2.41 10.79 1.68
CA LEU A 106 1.33 9.94 2.19
C LEU A 106 -0.04 10.49 1.80
N TYR A 107 -0.25 11.81 1.90
CA TYR A 107 -1.48 12.46 1.45
C TYR A 107 -1.71 12.29 -0.05
N GLN A 108 -0.69 12.54 -0.88
CA GLN A 108 -0.78 12.35 -2.33
C GLN A 108 -1.15 10.92 -2.68
N PHE A 109 -0.53 9.93 -2.02
CA PHE A 109 -0.87 8.53 -2.24
C PHE A 109 -2.32 8.22 -1.85
N ALA A 110 -2.80 8.77 -0.73
CA ALA A 110 -4.18 8.57 -0.30
C ALA A 110 -5.18 9.09 -1.35
N VAL A 111 -4.92 10.25 -1.95
CA VAL A 111 -5.80 10.88 -2.95
C VAL A 111 -5.69 10.23 -4.33
N LEU A 112 -4.46 9.94 -4.78
CA LEU A 112 -4.18 9.54 -6.17
C LEU A 112 -3.86 8.05 -6.33
N GLY A 113 -3.24 7.44 -5.33
CA GLY A 113 -2.76 6.06 -5.38
C GLY A 113 -3.84 5.03 -5.05
N VAL A 114 -4.70 5.30 -4.06
CA VAL A 114 -5.70 4.32 -3.58
C VAL A 114 -6.65 3.87 -4.69
N ARG A 115 -7.00 4.76 -5.63
CA ARG A 115 -7.87 4.41 -6.78
C ARG A 115 -7.30 3.30 -7.65
N LEU A 116 -5.97 3.14 -7.73
CA LEU A 116 -5.32 2.11 -8.55
C LEU A 116 -5.53 0.68 -8.00
N TYR A 117 -6.04 0.55 -6.77
CA TYR A 117 -6.48 -0.75 -6.24
C TYR A 117 -7.84 -1.19 -6.80
N PHE A 118 -8.58 -0.33 -7.49
CA PHE A 118 -9.91 -0.68 -8.00
C PHE A 118 -9.89 -0.99 -9.49
N PRO A 119 -10.76 -1.91 -9.96
CA PRO A 119 -11.59 -2.82 -9.16
C PRO A 119 -10.84 -4.09 -8.72
N LEU A 120 -9.78 -4.49 -9.44
CA LEU A 120 -9.17 -5.82 -9.29
C LEU A 120 -8.51 -6.05 -7.94
N GLY A 121 -7.82 -5.04 -7.40
CA GLY A 121 -7.21 -5.12 -6.07
C GLY A 121 -8.25 -5.27 -4.97
N PHE A 122 -9.40 -4.60 -5.08
CA PHE A 122 -10.52 -4.75 -4.14
C PHE A 122 -11.12 -6.17 -4.19
N VAL A 123 -11.33 -6.71 -5.40
CA VAL A 123 -11.79 -8.10 -5.56
C VAL A 123 -10.78 -9.08 -4.94
N ALA A 124 -9.49 -8.88 -5.18
CA ALA A 124 -8.43 -9.72 -4.60
C ALA A 124 -8.36 -9.63 -3.08
N LEU A 125 -8.56 -8.43 -2.50
CA LEU A 125 -8.66 -8.23 -1.06
C LEU A 125 -9.82 -9.05 -0.49
N PHE A 126 -11.02 -8.90 -1.08
CA PHE A 126 -12.21 -9.59 -0.62
C PHE A 126 -12.08 -11.11 -0.70
N THR A 127 -11.56 -11.64 -1.82
CA THR A 127 -11.35 -13.09 -1.98
C THR A 127 -10.30 -13.64 -1.03
N ALA A 128 -9.21 -12.90 -0.78
CA ALA A 128 -8.19 -13.28 0.20
C ALA A 128 -8.75 -13.29 1.63
N SER A 129 -9.59 -12.32 1.99
CA SER A 129 -10.26 -12.27 3.30
C SER A 129 -11.26 -13.41 3.48
N LEU A 130 -12.05 -13.74 2.45
CA LEU A 130 -12.93 -14.91 2.47
C LEU A 130 -12.15 -16.21 2.62
N TRP A 131 -11.06 -16.35 1.87
CA TRP A 131 -10.18 -17.51 1.99
C TRP A 131 -9.66 -17.64 3.42
N PHE A 132 -9.11 -16.57 4.00
CA PHE A 132 -8.64 -16.57 5.38
C PHE A 132 -9.70 -17.02 6.40
N ALA A 133 -10.91 -16.48 6.31
CA ALA A 133 -12.00 -16.80 7.23
C ALA A 133 -12.42 -18.28 7.16
N ARG A 134 -12.32 -18.92 5.99
CA ARG A 134 -12.63 -20.35 5.81
C ARG A 134 -11.65 -21.27 6.54
N TRP A 135 -10.40 -20.86 6.69
CA TRP A 135 -9.36 -21.66 7.38
C TRP A 135 -9.37 -21.49 8.89
N ARG A 136 -10.09 -20.50 9.41
CA ARG A 136 -10.28 -20.31 10.85
C ARG A 136 -11.52 -21.11 11.27
N ARG A 137 -11.26 -22.23 11.95
CA ARG A 137 -12.28 -23.04 12.61
C ARG A 137 -12.49 -22.54 14.03
#